data_AF-A0A9P6M9F7-F1
#
_entry.id   AF-A0A9P6M9F7-F1
#
_cell.length_a   1.000
_cell.length_b   1.000
_cell.length_c   1.000
_cell.angle_alpha   90.00
_cell.angle_beta   90.00
_cell.angle_gamma   90.00
#
_symmetry.space_group_name_H-M   'P 1'
#
loop_
_entity.id
_entity.type
_entity.pdbx_description
1 polymer ?
#
loop_
_entity_poly.entity_id
_entity_poly.type
_entity_poly.pdbx_seq_one_letter_code
_entity_poly.pdbx_strand_id
1 'polypeptide(L)'
;MTQNPNPGNFANRPKEEAREIARKGGEASHSGGFASMKPQKQHEIASKGGHASTGKFEAGSERTREAGRKGGRSSGTQRNAMGDAEDDYDRTRCHGVT
;
A
#
# COMPACT_ATOMS: atom_id res chain seq x y z
N MET A 1 -21.55 -10.57 -22.23
CA MET A 1 -21.66 -9.30 -21.48
C MET A 1 -20.77 -9.39 -20.26
N THR A 2 -19.78 -8.51 -20.14
CA THR A 2 -18.73 -8.55 -19.11
C THR A 2 -19.34 -8.22 -17.75
N GLN A 3 -19.75 -9.24 -17.00
CA GLN A 3 -20.25 -9.08 -15.63
C GLN A 3 -19.06 -8.95 -14.68
N ASN A 4 -18.39 -7.80 -14.73
CA ASN A 4 -17.36 -7.47 -13.75
C ASN A 4 -18.05 -6.85 -12.53
N PRO A 5 -17.95 -7.45 -11.32
CA PRO A 5 -18.72 -7.07 -10.12
C PRO A 5 -18.36 -5.68 -9.55
N ASN A 6 -17.40 -4.98 -10.17
CA ASN A 6 -17.05 -3.61 -9.81
C ASN A 6 -17.71 -2.60 -10.77
N PRO A 7 -18.87 -2.01 -10.42
CA PRO A 7 -19.59 -1.08 -11.29
C PRO A 7 -18.80 0.20 -11.59
N GLY A 8 -17.75 0.52 -10.83
CA GLY A 8 -16.94 1.72 -11.01
C GLY A 8 -15.81 1.61 -12.03
N ASN A 9 -15.53 0.41 -12.57
CA ASN A 9 -14.38 0.20 -13.46
C ASN A 9 -14.59 0.86 -14.85
N PHE A 10 -13.51 1.35 -15.45
CA PHE A 10 -13.51 1.93 -16.80
C PHE A 10 -14.08 0.99 -17.88
N ALA A 11 -13.93 -0.33 -17.71
CA ALA A 11 -14.50 -1.33 -18.60
C ALA A 11 -16.05 -1.37 -18.61
N ASN A 12 -16.68 -0.84 -17.55
CA ASN A 12 -18.13 -0.76 -17.40
C ASN A 12 -18.68 0.62 -17.78
N ARG A 13 -17.84 1.54 -18.26
CA ARG A 13 -18.24 2.91 -18.68
C ARG A 13 -18.41 3.01 -20.19
N PRO A 14 -19.32 3.87 -20.69
CA PRO A 14 -19.40 4.18 -22.11
C PRO A 14 -18.08 4.79 -22.61
N LYS A 15 -17.70 4.47 -23.85
CA LYS A 15 -16.42 4.88 -24.44
C LYS A 15 -16.21 6.40 -24.42
N GLU A 16 -17.29 7.16 -24.61
CA GLU A 16 -17.26 8.63 -24.61
C GLU A 16 -16.89 9.19 -23.23
N GLU A 17 -17.52 8.68 -22.17
CA GLU A 17 -17.23 9.09 -20.80
C GLU A 17 -15.81 8.68 -20.37
N ALA A 18 -15.38 7.47 -20.70
CA ALA A 18 -14.01 7.02 -20.46
C ALA A 18 -12.98 7.91 -21.17
N ARG A 19 -13.27 8.32 -22.40
CA ARG A 19 -12.43 9.25 -23.18
C ARG A 19 -12.39 10.64 -22.54
N GLU A 20 -13.51 11.13 -22.05
CA GLU A 20 -13.56 12.42 -21.36
C GLU A 20 -12.78 12.39 -20.04
N ILE A 21 -12.87 11.32 -19.25
CA ILE A 21 -12.10 11.13 -18.01
C ILE A 21 -10.60 11.08 -18.33
N ALA A 22 -10.21 10.33 -19.37
CA ALA A 22 -8.81 10.27 -19.81
C ALA A 22 -8.31 11.65 -20.27
N ARG A 23 -9.12 12.40 -21.04
CA ARG A 23 -8.79 13.77 -21.47
C ARG A 23 -8.60 14.69 -20.27
N LYS A 24 -9.55 14.71 -19.33
CA LYS A 24 -9.48 15.51 -18.09
C LYS A 24 -8.25 15.15 -17.24
N GLY A 25 -7.94 13.86 -17.11
CA GLY A 25 -6.73 13.40 -16.42
C GLY A 25 -5.42 13.82 -17.10
N GLY A 26 -5.39 13.77 -18.43
CA GLY A 26 -4.28 14.28 -19.23
C GLY A 26 -4.10 15.79 -19.10
N GLU A 27 -5.18 16.57 -19.23
CA GLU A 27 -5.16 18.03 -19.07
C GLU A 27 -4.67 18.47 -17.69
N ALA A 28 -5.13 17.79 -16.62
CA ALA A 28 -4.64 18.02 -15.27
C ALA A 28 -3.13 17.75 -15.11
N SER A 29 -2.57 16.88 -15.96
CA SER A 29 -1.13 16.57 -15.97
C SER A 29 -0.31 17.56 -16.80
N HIS A 30 -0.92 18.20 -17.81
CA HIS A 30 -0.25 19.14 -18.73
C HIS A 30 -0.06 20.55 -18.16
N SER A 31 -0.87 20.99 -17.20
CA SER A 31 -0.87 22.37 -16.69
C SER A 31 0.17 22.67 -15.60
N GLY A 32 1.06 21.73 -15.25
CA GLY A 32 2.10 21.98 -14.25
C GLY A 32 2.53 20.76 -13.42
N GLY A 33 2.69 19.60 -14.06
CA GLY A 33 3.18 18.39 -13.39
C GLY A 33 4.64 18.49 -12.94
N PHE A 34 5.12 17.47 -12.22
CA PHE A 34 6.49 17.38 -11.73
C PHE A 34 7.53 17.63 -12.84
N ALA A 35 7.28 17.11 -14.05
CA ALA A 35 8.15 17.28 -15.22
C ALA A 35 8.26 18.73 -15.74
N SER A 36 7.22 19.55 -15.55
CA SER A 36 7.19 20.95 -15.99
C SER A 36 7.79 21.92 -14.97
N MET A 37 8.16 21.44 -13.79
CA MET A 37 8.77 22.23 -12.71
C MET A 37 10.28 22.43 -12.93
N LYS A 38 10.86 23.51 -12.39
CA LYS A 38 12.32 23.74 -12.44
C LYS A 38 13.10 22.55 -11.83
N PRO A 39 14.21 22.09 -12.45
CA PRO A 39 14.98 20.93 -11.98
C PRO A 39 15.41 21.03 -10.50
N GLN A 40 15.80 22.22 -10.04
CA GLN A 40 16.18 22.44 -8.65
C GLN A 40 15.02 22.15 -7.67
N LYS A 41 13.82 22.62 -7.99
CA LYS A 41 12.63 22.39 -7.16
C LYS A 41 12.19 20.92 -7.21
N GLN A 42 12.36 20.25 -8.34
CA GLN A 42 12.17 18.79 -8.43
C GLN A 42 13.13 18.06 -7.50
N HIS A 43 14.41 18.43 -7.50
CA HIS A 43 15.43 17.84 -6.63
C HIS A 43 15.14 18.06 -5.15
N GLU A 44 14.70 19.26 -4.76
CA GLU A 44 14.29 19.56 -3.38
C GLU A 44 13.10 18.69 -2.93
N ILE A 45 12.10 18.50 -3.79
CA ILE A 45 10.94 17.63 -3.48
C ILE A 45 11.37 16.17 -3.37
N ALA A 46 12.18 15.68 -4.31
CA ALA A 46 12.71 14.32 -4.28
C ALA A 46 13.56 14.07 -3.02
N SER A 47 14.42 15.03 -2.68
CA SER A 47 15.24 14.99 -1.48
C SER A 47 14.38 14.97 -0.22
N LYS A 48 13.37 15.84 -0.10
CA LYS A 48 12.42 15.82 1.02
C LYS A 48 11.68 14.49 1.14
N GLY A 49 11.25 13.89 0.02
CA GLY A 49 10.64 12.56 0.00
C GLY A 49 11.59 11.46 0.49
N GLY A 50 12.85 11.52 0.09
CA GLY A 50 13.90 10.60 0.55
C GLY A 50 14.21 10.75 2.04
N HIS A 51 14.25 11.98 2.56
CA HIS A 51 14.48 12.25 3.99
C HIS A 51 13.28 11.91 4.87
N ALA A 52 12.06 12.08 4.37
CA ALA A 52 10.85 11.66 5.07
C ALA A 52 10.73 10.13 5.16
N SER A 53 11.37 9.39 4.24
CA SER A 53 11.56 7.96 4.39
C SER A 53 12.59 7.70 5.48
N THR A 54 12.29 6.83 6.44
CA THR A 54 13.17 6.51 7.58
C THR A 54 14.40 5.66 7.18
N GLY A 55 14.91 5.82 5.96
CA GLY A 55 15.98 5.03 5.36
C GLY A 55 15.49 3.89 4.47
N LYS A 56 16.43 3.05 4.05
CA LYS A 56 16.18 1.87 3.21
C LYS A 56 15.43 0.82 4.03
N PHE A 57 14.39 0.24 3.45
CA PHE A 57 13.67 -0.86 4.08
C PHE A 57 14.51 -2.14 3.99
N GLU A 58 15.11 -2.53 5.12
CA GLU A 58 15.86 -3.78 5.20
C GLU A 58 14.93 -4.94 5.52
N ALA A 59 14.94 -5.95 4.65
CA ALA A 59 14.19 -7.18 4.86
C ALA A 59 14.67 -7.86 6.15
N GLY A 60 13.74 -8.16 7.05
CA GLY A 60 14.05 -8.80 8.34
C GLY A 60 14.36 -7.84 9.50
N SER A 61 14.46 -6.52 9.27
CA SER A 61 14.60 -5.56 10.37
C SER A 61 13.34 -5.53 11.25
N GLU A 62 13.50 -5.18 12.53
CA GLU A 62 12.38 -5.03 13.46
C GLU A 62 11.32 -4.04 12.94
N ARG A 63 11.76 -2.91 12.37
CA ARG A 63 10.87 -1.91 11.76
C ARG A 63 10.05 -2.51 10.61
N THR A 64 10.68 -3.32 9.76
CA THR A 64 10.02 -4.03 8.67
C THR A 64 8.97 -5.01 9.19
N ARG A 65 9.33 -5.79 10.22
CA ARG A 65 8.42 -6.76 10.85
C ARG A 65 7.24 -6.07 11.52
N GLU A 66 7.49 -4.97 12.23
CA GLU A 66 6.44 -4.19 12.89
C GLU A 66 5.51 -3.51 11.88
N ALA A 67 6.06 -2.89 10.82
CA ALA A 67 5.28 -2.28 9.75
C ALA A 67 4.43 -3.33 9.02
N GLY A 68 4.99 -4.52 8.74
CA GLY A 68 4.27 -5.64 8.14
C GLY A 68 3.16 -6.17 9.04
N ARG A 69 3.43 -6.33 10.35
CA ARG A 69 2.42 -6.73 11.35
C ARG A 69 1.29 -5.71 11.45
N LYS A 70 1.61 -4.42 11.51
CA LYS A 70 0.61 -3.34 11.53
C LYS A 70 -0.21 -3.32 10.25
N GLY A 71 0.44 -3.43 9.09
CA GLY A 71 -0.21 -3.52 7.79
C GLY A 71 -1.15 -4.71 7.69
N GLY A 72 -0.73 -5.89 8.16
CA GLY A 72 -1.56 -7.10 8.20
C GLY A 72 -2.76 -6.99 9.14
N ARG A 73 -2.61 -6.32 10.29
CA ARG A 73 -3.73 -6.02 11.20
C ARG A 73 -4.73 -5.05 10.57
N SER A 74 -4.25 -4.07 9.79
CA SER A 74 -5.10 -3.08 9.13
C SER A 74 -5.79 -3.62 7.86
N SER A 75 -5.16 -4.54 7.13
CA SER A 75 -5.74 -5.14 5.91
C SER A 75 -6.67 -6.32 6.20
N GLY A 76 -6.63 -6.89 7.41
CA GLY A 76 -7.46 -8.00 7.85
C GLY A 76 -8.68 -7.57 8.64
N THR A 77 -9.68 -6.95 7.99
CA THR A 77 -11.04 -6.92 8.56
C THR A 77 -11.79 -8.19 8.14
N GLN A 78 -12.06 -9.06 9.13
CA GLN A 78 -13.10 -10.09 9.20
C GLN A 78 -12.91 -11.39 8.40
N ARG A 79 -12.14 -12.32 8.98
CA ARG A 79 -12.58 -13.74 9.03
C ARG A 79 -12.42 -14.27 10.45
N ASN A 80 -13.51 -14.12 11.19
CA ASN A 80 -13.92 -14.89 12.37
C ASN A 80 -13.23 -14.59 13.71
N ALA A 81 -14.07 -14.20 14.66
CA ALA A 81 -13.81 -14.24 16.09
C ALA A 81 -13.60 -15.69 16.56
N MET A 82 -12.38 -15.99 17.00
CA MET A 82 -11.97 -17.04 17.94
C MET A 82 -10.58 -16.55 18.36
N GLY A 83 -10.40 -15.94 19.51
CA GLY A 83 -10.50 -16.58 20.82
C GLY A 83 -9.12 -16.38 21.47
N ASP A 84 -9.14 -16.03 22.74
CA ASP A 84 -7.98 -15.82 23.59
C ASP A 84 -6.99 -17.00 23.62
N ALA A 85 -5.77 -16.75 24.10
CA ALA A 85 -4.62 -17.67 24.27
C ALA A 85 -3.93 -18.07 22.95
N GLU A 86 -2.65 -17.79 22.74
CA GLU A 86 -1.52 -18.55 23.29
C GLU A 86 -0.26 -17.65 23.30
N ASP A 87 0.11 -17.13 24.48
CA ASP A 87 1.44 -16.56 24.76
C ASP A 87 2.23 -17.50 25.71
N ASP A 88 1.83 -18.79 25.81
CA ASP A 88 2.36 -19.73 26.83
C ASP A 88 2.85 -21.10 26.30
N TYR A 89 2.84 -21.39 24.99
CA TYR A 89 3.21 -22.74 24.52
C TYR A 89 4.73 -23.01 24.34
N ASP A 90 5.63 -22.07 24.65
CA ASP A 90 7.08 -22.32 24.47
C ASP A 90 7.92 -22.02 25.73
N ARG A 91 7.44 -22.48 26.90
CA ARG A 91 8.24 -22.43 28.15
C ARG A 91 8.38 -23.72 28.95
N THR A 92 7.74 -24.83 28.58
CA THR A 92 7.73 -26.04 29.45
C THR A 92 7.86 -27.42 28.79
N ARG A 93 8.24 -27.54 27.50
CA ARG A 93 8.41 -28.86 26.86
C ARG A 93 9.81 -29.21 26.38
N CYS A 94 10.80 -28.99 27.24
CA CYS A 94 12.05 -29.74 27.22
C CYS A 94 12.22 -30.49 28.55
N HIS A 95 11.26 -31.37 28.87
CA HIS A 95 11.46 -32.43 29.86
C HIS A 95 11.55 -33.75 29.10
N GLY A 96 12.65 -34.44 29.35
CA GLY A 96 13.09 -35.61 28.63
C GLY A 96 12.09 -36.77 28.63
N VAL A 97 12.25 -37.58 27.59
CA VAL A 97 11.84 -38.97 27.60
C VAL A 97 13.08 -39.75 27.15
N THR A 98 13.43 -40.70 28.01
CA THR A 98 14.52 -41.69 28.05
C THR A 98 15.12 -42.12 26.72
#